data_AF-A0A923S869-F1
#
_entry.id   AF-A0A923S869-F1
#
_cell.length_a   1.000
_cell.length_b   1.000
_cell.length_c   1.000
_cell.angle_alpha   90.00
_cell.angle_beta   90.00
_cell.angle_gamma   90.00
#
_symmetry.space_group_name_H-M   'P 1'
#
loop_
_entity.id
_entity.type
_entity.pdbx_description
1 polymer ?
#
loop_
_entity_poly.entity_id
_entity_poly.type
_entity_poly.pdbx_seq_one_letter_code
_entity_poly.pdbx_strand_id
1 'polypeptide(L)'
;MKKLIAALSLLFVLSLTACGNSDAALRQENEALRQQILALEAERDNLTKENKDLTEENAALDDTAPESGDDEANPIDRFFEGVDVGSSTAEMNAVADSWAGAWESECRNAAKWLKGQLPLQEDQALVDAYIASAEEQSARMDIMAIYPIADLTLPQTDRSASSGTLRGVLWAGAHQQIWKDTFYQLLYVAPDYTSGVDSAVSYQFLFDVEAAQTQLDSLLSAD
;
A
#
# COMPACT_ATOMS: atom_id res chain seq x y z
N MET A 1 -93.25 13.67 21.21
CA MET A 1 -92.21 14.62 21.66
C MET A 1 -91.21 14.02 22.65
N LYS A 2 -91.61 13.46 23.81
CA LYS A 2 -90.66 12.94 24.82
C LYS A 2 -89.67 11.86 24.30
N LYS A 3 -90.12 10.92 23.46
CA LYS A 3 -89.24 9.87 22.87
C LYS A 3 -88.25 10.41 21.83
N LEU A 4 -88.61 11.47 21.11
CA LEU A 4 -87.76 12.11 20.11
C LEU A 4 -86.65 12.97 20.76
N ILE A 5 -86.99 13.65 21.85
CA ILE A 5 -86.04 14.45 22.64
C ILE A 5 -84.98 13.53 23.29
N ALA A 6 -85.40 12.40 23.87
CA ALA A 6 -84.47 11.43 24.48
C ALA A 6 -83.50 10.83 23.45
N ALA A 7 -83.96 10.52 22.25
CA ALA A 7 -83.13 9.99 21.17
C ALA A 7 -82.11 11.02 20.67
N LEU A 8 -82.51 12.29 20.49
CA LEU A 8 -81.57 13.37 20.12
C LEU A 8 -80.53 13.63 21.22
N SER A 9 -80.95 13.58 22.49
CA SER A 9 -80.06 13.78 23.64
C SER A 9 -78.98 12.70 23.69
N LEU A 10 -79.36 11.44 23.45
CA LEU A 10 -78.44 10.31 23.44
C LEU A 10 -77.47 10.37 22.26
N LEU A 11 -77.95 10.78 21.08
CA LEU A 11 -77.11 10.94 19.88
C LEU A 11 -76.07 12.06 20.05
N PHE A 12 -76.45 13.16 20.71
CA PHE A 12 -75.56 14.30 20.97
C PHE A 12 -74.50 13.97 22.02
N VAL A 13 -74.85 13.20 23.06
CA VAL A 13 -73.87 12.73 24.07
C VAL A 13 -72.89 11.74 23.44
N LEU A 14 -73.38 10.81 22.61
CA LEU A 14 -72.54 9.82 21.91
C LEU A 14 -71.57 10.47 20.92
N SER A 15 -72.01 11.49 20.16
CA SER A 15 -71.13 12.23 19.25
C SER A 15 -70.11 13.10 19.98
N LEU A 16 -70.48 13.73 21.12
CA LEU A 16 -69.54 14.46 21.98
C LEU A 16 -68.48 13.53 22.59
N THR A 17 -68.86 12.33 23.03
CA THR A 17 -67.88 11.34 23.55
C THR A 17 -67.00 10.75 22.45
N ALA A 18 -67.53 10.53 21.25
CA ALA A 18 -66.74 10.00 20.13
C ALA A 18 -65.73 11.04 19.60
N CYS A 19 -66.15 12.31 19.44
CA CYS A 19 -65.26 13.40 19.04
C CYS A 19 -64.22 13.74 20.13
N GLY A 20 -64.58 13.66 21.41
CA GLY A 20 -63.64 13.87 22.51
C GLY A 20 -62.58 12.79 22.62
N ASN A 21 -62.93 11.53 22.32
CA ASN A 21 -61.99 10.40 22.36
C ASN A 21 -61.03 10.41 21.15
N SER A 22 -61.50 10.82 19.96
CA SER A 22 -60.63 11.00 18.80
C SER A 22 -59.66 12.17 18.96
N ASP A 23 -60.09 13.28 19.56
CA ASP A 23 -59.24 14.47 19.78
C ASP A 23 -58.17 14.20 20.86
N ALA A 24 -58.49 13.40 21.87
CA ALA A 24 -57.52 12.92 22.87
C ALA A 24 -56.50 11.94 22.26
N ALA A 25 -56.96 10.99 21.44
CA ALA A 25 -56.09 10.04 20.76
C ALA A 25 -55.12 10.73 19.79
N LEU A 26 -55.61 11.70 19.00
CA LEU A 26 -54.79 12.50 18.09
C LEU A 26 -53.78 13.37 18.84
N ARG A 27 -54.14 13.94 20.00
CA ARG A 27 -53.17 14.68 20.84
C ARG A 27 -52.07 13.76 21.37
N GLN A 28 -52.43 12.58 21.84
CA GLN A 28 -51.46 11.60 22.34
C GLN A 28 -50.52 11.10 21.23
N GLU A 29 -51.04 10.85 20.03
CA GLU A 29 -50.24 10.48 18.85
C GLU A 29 -49.30 11.62 18.43
N ASN A 30 -49.78 12.87 18.40
CA ASN A 30 -48.94 14.04 18.12
C ASN A 30 -47.83 14.22 19.16
N GLU A 31 -48.11 13.94 20.44
CA GLU A 31 -47.10 14.01 21.49
C GLU A 31 -46.07 12.88 21.37
N ALA A 32 -46.51 11.66 21.06
CA ALA A 32 -45.62 10.53 20.79
C ALA A 32 -44.72 10.78 19.55
N LEU A 33 -45.27 11.34 18.48
CA LEU A 33 -44.52 11.73 17.29
C LEU A 33 -43.50 12.83 17.60
N ARG A 34 -43.86 13.83 18.42
CA ARG A 34 -42.91 14.86 18.88
C ARG A 34 -41.75 14.26 19.68
N GLN A 35 -42.04 13.30 20.56
CA GLN A 35 -40.99 12.59 21.30
C GLN A 35 -40.09 11.76 20.38
N GLN A 36 -40.65 11.09 19.36
CA GLN A 36 -39.84 10.39 18.35
C GLN A 36 -38.97 11.33 17.53
N ILE A 37 -39.50 12.48 17.12
CA ILE A 37 -38.73 13.50 16.39
C ILE A 37 -37.54 13.97 17.24
N LEU A 38 -37.76 14.28 18.52
CA LEU A 38 -36.70 14.68 19.43
C LEU A 38 -35.63 13.59 19.63
N ALA A 39 -36.06 12.32 19.73
CA ALA A 39 -35.13 11.20 19.84
C ALA A 39 -34.29 11.02 18.57
N LEU A 40 -34.90 11.13 17.39
CA LEU A 40 -34.21 11.05 16.10
C LEU A 40 -33.27 12.24 15.87
N GLU A 41 -33.65 13.45 16.31
CA GLU A 41 -32.78 14.63 16.26
C GLU A 41 -31.53 14.43 17.12
N ALA A 42 -31.69 13.88 18.33
CA ALA A 42 -30.58 13.56 19.21
C ALA A 42 -29.68 12.45 18.66
N GLU A 43 -30.26 11.41 18.05
CA GLU A 43 -29.50 10.34 17.38
C GLU A 43 -28.73 10.88 16.18
N ARG A 44 -29.34 11.74 15.36
CA ARG A 44 -28.66 12.41 14.24
C ARG A 44 -27.52 13.29 14.70
N ASP A 45 -27.69 14.06 15.78
CA ASP A 45 -26.62 14.87 16.36
C ASP A 45 -25.45 13.99 16.85
N ASN A 46 -25.76 12.86 17.49
CA ASN A 46 -24.75 11.91 17.95
C ASN A 46 -24.00 11.25 16.78
N LEU A 47 -24.71 10.80 15.74
CA LEU A 47 -24.11 10.24 14.53
C LEU A 47 -23.30 11.27 13.75
N THR A 48 -23.68 12.55 13.78
CA THR A 48 -22.90 13.63 13.16
C THR A 48 -21.58 13.83 13.89
N LYS A 49 -21.61 13.76 15.22
CA LYS A 49 -20.39 13.84 16.04
C LYS A 49 -19.50 12.61 15.80
N GLU A 50 -20.07 11.41 15.84
CA GLU A 50 -19.33 10.16 15.60
C GLU A 50 -18.71 10.14 14.20
N ASN A 51 -19.44 10.54 13.16
CA ASN A 51 -18.87 10.64 11.81
C ASN A 51 -17.74 11.67 11.73
N LYS A 52 -17.85 12.78 12.45
CA LYS A 52 -16.80 13.79 12.51
C LYS A 52 -15.56 13.22 13.20
N ASP A 53 -15.74 12.59 14.36
CA ASP A 53 -14.66 11.95 15.12
C ASP A 53 -13.99 10.84 14.28
N LEU A 54 -14.76 10.02 13.58
CA LEU A 54 -14.25 8.99 12.64
C LEU A 54 -13.57 9.59 11.41
N THR A 55 -14.02 10.75 10.91
CA THR A 55 -13.36 11.43 9.78
C THR A 55 -12.03 12.01 10.22
N GLU A 56 -11.97 12.58 11.42
CA GLU A 56 -10.73 13.09 12.02
C GLU A 56 -9.77 11.96 12.36
N GLU A 57 -10.26 10.84 12.89
CA GLU A 57 -9.49 9.62 13.13
C GLU A 57 -8.97 9.02 11.82
N ASN A 58 -9.81 8.89 10.78
CA ASN A 58 -9.38 8.40 9.48
C ASN A 58 -8.35 9.33 8.82
N ALA A 59 -8.51 10.66 8.93
CA ALA A 59 -7.53 11.61 8.41
C ALA A 59 -6.20 11.53 9.18
N ALA A 60 -6.25 11.33 10.51
CA ALA A 60 -5.06 11.12 11.31
C ALA A 60 -4.38 9.77 11.03
N LEU A 61 -5.16 8.72 10.71
CA LEU A 61 -4.65 7.43 10.27
C LEU A 61 -4.05 7.50 8.86
N ASP A 62 -4.60 8.31 7.95
CA ASP A 62 -4.02 8.56 6.62
C ASP A 62 -2.67 9.29 6.72
N ASP A 63 -2.56 10.25 7.65
CA ASP A 63 -1.34 11.04 7.91
C ASP A 63 -0.30 10.30 8.78
N THR A 64 -0.67 9.15 9.36
CA THR A 64 0.23 8.31 10.19
C THR A 64 0.46 6.91 9.64
N ALA A 65 -0.31 6.48 8.64
CA ALA A 65 0.09 5.41 7.76
C ALA A 65 1.29 5.94 6.97
N PRO A 66 2.50 5.39 7.16
CA PRO A 66 3.56 5.68 6.22
C PRO A 66 3.01 5.29 4.85
N GLU A 67 2.96 6.26 3.92
CA GLU A 67 2.79 5.94 2.52
C GLU A 67 3.80 4.83 2.24
N SER A 68 3.30 3.65 1.87
CA SER A 68 4.15 2.52 1.55
C SER A 68 5.06 2.96 0.41
N GLY A 69 6.30 3.32 0.75
CA GLY A 69 7.23 3.94 -0.17
C GLY A 69 7.04 5.45 -0.30
N ASP A 70 7.55 6.21 0.66
CA ASP A 70 8.00 7.56 0.34
C ASP A 70 9.16 7.42 -0.65
N ASP A 71 8.85 7.50 -1.96
CA ASP A 71 9.84 7.58 -3.04
C ASP A 71 10.82 8.76 -2.79
N GLU A 72 10.46 9.73 -1.94
CA GLU A 72 11.28 10.88 -1.57
C GLU A 72 12.42 10.52 -0.57
N ALA A 73 12.34 9.37 0.13
CA ALA A 73 13.32 8.92 1.13
C ALA A 73 14.30 7.83 0.65
N ASN A 74 14.07 7.21 -0.51
CA ASN A 74 14.95 6.16 -1.04
C ASN A 74 16.18 6.75 -1.77
N PRO A 75 17.40 6.63 -1.21
CA PRO A 75 18.59 7.25 -1.79
C PRO A 75 19.09 6.56 -3.06
N ILE A 76 18.69 5.32 -3.33
CA ILE A 76 19.12 4.56 -4.53
C ILE A 76 18.39 5.10 -5.76
N ASP A 77 17.06 5.08 -5.75
CA ASP A 77 16.28 5.53 -6.92
C ASP A 77 16.49 7.02 -7.15
N ARG A 78 16.49 7.83 -6.09
CA ARG A 78 16.79 9.26 -6.17
C ARG A 78 18.13 9.56 -6.85
N PHE A 79 19.13 8.73 -6.61
CA PHE A 79 20.43 8.87 -7.26
C PHE A 79 20.34 8.48 -8.75
N PHE A 80 19.86 7.27 -9.06
CA PHE A 80 19.89 6.75 -10.42
C PHE A 80 18.88 7.41 -11.37
N GLU A 81 17.75 7.92 -10.89
CA GLU A 81 16.83 8.76 -11.67
C GLU A 81 17.47 10.09 -12.11
N GLY A 82 18.47 10.57 -11.35
CA GLY A 82 19.23 11.78 -11.66
C GLY A 82 20.43 11.55 -12.59
N VAL A 83 20.76 10.30 -12.92
CA VAL A 83 21.89 9.96 -13.80
C VAL A 83 21.51 10.24 -15.25
N ASP A 84 22.30 11.07 -15.93
CA ASP A 84 22.19 11.26 -17.38
C ASP A 84 22.76 10.02 -18.08
N VAL A 85 21.85 9.17 -18.57
CA VAL A 85 22.22 7.95 -19.26
C VAL A 85 22.65 8.32 -20.68
N GLY A 86 23.92 8.04 -21.00
CA GLY A 86 24.48 8.26 -22.32
C GLY A 86 23.70 7.60 -23.45
N SER A 87 24.04 7.94 -24.70
CA SER A 87 23.26 7.51 -25.87
C SER A 87 23.54 6.08 -26.32
N SER A 88 24.60 5.44 -25.81
CA SER A 88 24.96 4.08 -26.23
C SER A 88 24.29 3.01 -25.38
N THR A 89 24.02 1.86 -25.99
CA THR A 89 23.50 0.68 -25.27
C THR A 89 24.47 0.18 -24.19
N ALA A 90 25.77 0.42 -24.34
CA ALA A 90 26.77 0.06 -23.34
C ALA A 90 26.60 0.89 -22.06
N GLU A 91 26.52 2.22 -22.19
CA GLU A 91 26.27 3.13 -21.08
C GLU A 91 24.92 2.85 -20.41
N MET A 92 23.87 2.56 -21.20
CA MET A 92 22.56 2.19 -20.66
C MET A 92 22.62 0.91 -19.82
N ASN A 93 23.31 -0.13 -20.29
CA ASN A 93 23.51 -1.36 -19.53
C ASN A 93 24.32 -1.12 -18.27
N ALA A 94 25.40 -0.34 -18.38
CA ALA A 94 26.25 0.05 -17.27
C ALA A 94 25.47 0.70 -16.11
N VAL A 95 24.62 1.69 -16.43
CA VAL A 95 23.76 2.35 -15.44
C VAL A 95 22.71 1.38 -14.89
N ALA A 96 22.07 0.60 -15.76
CA ALA A 96 21.05 -0.37 -15.37
C ALA A 96 21.59 -1.43 -14.39
N ASP A 97 22.75 -2.00 -14.70
CA ASP A 97 23.45 -3.01 -13.89
C ASP A 97 23.90 -2.41 -12.55
N SER A 98 24.40 -1.17 -12.56
CA SER A 98 24.78 -0.46 -11.34
C SER A 98 23.59 -0.21 -10.42
N TRP A 99 22.43 0.15 -10.98
CA TRP A 99 21.20 0.38 -10.23
C TRP A 99 20.64 -0.92 -9.64
N ALA A 100 20.59 -2.00 -10.44
CA ALA A 100 20.17 -3.31 -9.95
C ALA A 100 21.13 -3.83 -8.86
N GLY A 101 22.44 -3.63 -9.03
CA GLY A 101 23.46 -4.01 -8.06
C GLY A 101 23.38 -3.22 -6.75
N ALA A 102 23.02 -1.93 -6.81
CA ALA A 102 22.76 -1.13 -5.61
C ALA A 102 21.59 -1.70 -4.81
N TRP A 103 20.48 -2.03 -5.48
CA TRP A 103 19.34 -2.67 -4.84
C TRP A 103 19.64 -4.06 -4.29
N GLU A 104 20.40 -4.87 -5.02
CA GLU A 104 20.85 -6.18 -4.55
C GLU A 104 21.68 -6.05 -3.26
N SER A 105 22.66 -5.15 -3.26
CA SER A 105 23.50 -4.89 -2.10
C SER A 105 22.68 -4.45 -0.88
N GLU A 106 21.74 -3.54 -1.09
CA GLU A 106 20.88 -3.02 -0.03
C GLU A 106 19.91 -4.10 0.49
N CYS A 107 19.37 -4.94 -0.39
CA CYS A 107 18.58 -6.12 -0.05
C CYS A 107 19.36 -7.10 0.84
N ARG A 108 20.64 -7.36 0.52
CA ARG A 108 21.52 -8.21 1.34
C ARG A 108 21.82 -7.59 2.70
N ASN A 109 21.96 -6.27 2.77
CA ASN A 109 22.12 -5.54 4.02
C ASN A 109 20.88 -5.65 4.89
N ALA A 110 19.68 -5.46 4.31
CA ALA A 110 18.40 -5.67 5.00
C ALA A 110 18.23 -7.11 5.50
N ALA A 111 18.60 -8.12 4.69
CA ALA A 111 18.58 -9.52 5.10
C ALA A 111 19.50 -9.77 6.31
N LYS A 112 20.72 -9.21 6.29
CA LYS A 112 21.65 -9.31 7.42
C LYS A 112 21.10 -8.63 8.68
N TRP A 113 20.51 -7.45 8.53
CA TRP A 113 19.85 -6.71 9.61
C TRP A 113 18.68 -7.49 10.21
N LEU A 114 17.79 -8.03 9.37
CA LEU A 114 16.64 -8.84 9.80
C LEU A 114 17.11 -10.09 10.56
N LYS A 115 18.10 -10.82 10.03
CA LYS A 115 18.66 -12.00 10.72
C LYS A 115 19.23 -11.67 12.10
N GLY A 116 19.73 -10.45 12.32
CA GLY A 116 20.19 -9.99 13.63
C GLY A 116 19.08 -9.88 14.68
N GLN A 117 17.82 -9.79 14.25
CA GLN A 117 16.64 -9.73 15.11
C GLN A 117 16.01 -11.11 15.36
N LEU A 118 16.36 -12.11 14.55
CA LEU A 118 15.78 -13.45 14.62
C LEU A 118 16.61 -14.34 15.58
N PRO A 119 16.03 -14.82 16.69
CA PRO A 119 16.77 -15.58 17.69
C PRO A 119 17.05 -17.03 17.27
N LEU A 120 16.25 -17.58 16.36
CA LEU A 120 16.34 -18.98 15.93
C LEU A 120 17.11 -19.09 14.61
N GLN A 121 17.98 -20.10 14.53
CA GLN A 121 18.78 -20.35 13.33
C GLN A 121 17.90 -20.80 12.16
N GLU A 122 16.83 -21.56 12.43
CA GLU A 122 15.87 -21.95 11.38
C GLU A 122 15.22 -20.75 10.70
N ASP A 123 14.88 -19.69 11.44
CA ASP A 123 14.28 -18.48 10.87
C ASP A 123 15.30 -17.68 10.06
N GLN A 124 16.55 -17.60 10.54
CA GLN A 124 17.63 -16.98 9.78
C GLN A 124 17.89 -17.70 8.45
N ALA A 125 17.79 -19.03 8.43
CA ALA A 125 17.93 -19.83 7.21
C ALA A 125 16.78 -19.59 6.21
N LEU A 126 15.56 -19.26 6.68
CA LEU A 126 14.46 -18.88 5.80
C LEU A 126 14.72 -17.55 5.10
N VAL A 127 15.33 -16.57 5.78
CA VAL A 127 15.76 -15.31 5.16
C VAL A 127 16.82 -15.57 4.07
N ASP A 128 17.79 -16.45 4.33
CA ASP A 128 18.81 -16.83 3.33
C ASP A 128 18.18 -17.52 2.11
N ALA A 129 17.21 -18.42 2.34
CA ALA A 129 16.49 -19.08 1.25
C ALA A 129 15.66 -18.10 0.40
N TYR A 130 15.10 -17.06 1.03
CA TYR A 130 14.36 -16.02 0.33
C TYR A 130 15.28 -15.17 -0.57
N ILE A 131 16.46 -14.76 -0.08
CA ILE A 131 17.48 -14.10 -0.91
C ILE A 131 17.94 -15.00 -2.08
N ALA A 132 18.21 -16.27 -1.83
CA ALA A 132 18.60 -17.22 -2.88
C ALA A 132 17.51 -17.38 -3.95
N SER A 133 16.23 -17.25 -3.58
CA SER A 133 15.12 -17.29 -4.53
C SER A 133 15.10 -16.05 -5.44
N ALA A 134 15.38 -14.87 -4.90
CA ALA A 134 15.53 -13.64 -5.68
C ALA A 134 16.73 -13.71 -6.65
N GLU A 135 17.87 -14.26 -6.19
CA GLU A 135 19.04 -14.54 -7.04
C GLU A 135 18.68 -15.46 -8.21
N GLU A 136 18.01 -16.58 -7.94
CA GLU A 136 17.59 -17.51 -8.99
C GLU A 136 16.63 -16.84 -9.97
N GLN A 137 15.66 -16.06 -9.47
CA GLN A 137 14.72 -15.37 -10.34
C GLN A 137 15.45 -14.37 -11.26
N SER A 138 16.36 -13.55 -10.73
CA SER A 138 17.19 -12.63 -11.51
C SER A 138 17.99 -13.38 -12.59
N ALA A 139 18.62 -14.51 -12.24
CA ALA A 139 19.36 -15.33 -13.21
C ALA A 139 18.46 -15.95 -14.30
N ARG A 140 17.19 -16.27 -13.99
CA ARG A 140 16.22 -16.75 -14.99
C ARG A 140 15.79 -15.63 -15.92
N MET A 141 15.72 -14.39 -15.45
CA MET A 141 15.38 -13.23 -16.28
C MET A 141 16.40 -12.99 -17.39
N ASP A 142 17.69 -13.13 -17.09
CA ASP A 142 18.76 -13.05 -18.11
C ASP A 142 18.54 -14.02 -19.28
N ILE A 143 18.02 -15.21 -18.98
CA ILE A 143 17.70 -16.22 -19.98
C ILE A 143 16.45 -15.80 -20.78
N MET A 144 15.42 -15.28 -20.11
CA MET A 144 14.18 -14.87 -20.76
C MET A 144 14.37 -13.65 -21.68
N ALA A 145 15.24 -12.71 -21.29
CA ALA A 145 15.55 -11.49 -22.04
C ALA A 145 16.17 -11.75 -23.42
N ILE A 146 16.68 -12.97 -23.67
CA ILE A 146 17.27 -13.38 -24.95
C ILE A 146 16.20 -13.65 -26.01
N TYR A 147 15.05 -14.20 -25.64
CA TYR A 147 14.07 -14.70 -26.60
C TYR A 147 13.52 -13.66 -27.59
N PRO A 148 13.27 -12.40 -27.20
CA PRO A 148 12.77 -11.39 -28.14
C PRO A 148 13.77 -11.00 -29.23
N ILE A 149 15.07 -11.29 -29.06
CA ILE A 149 16.16 -10.72 -29.88
C ILE A 149 17.09 -11.77 -30.48
N ALA A 150 16.94 -13.05 -30.14
CA ALA A 150 17.81 -14.12 -30.61
C ALA A 150 17.20 -14.95 -31.75
N ASP A 151 18.08 -15.61 -32.52
CA ASP A 151 17.68 -16.66 -33.46
C ASP A 151 17.29 -17.94 -32.69
N LEU A 152 15.99 -18.22 -32.63
CA LEU A 152 15.46 -19.37 -31.90
C LEU A 152 15.80 -20.72 -32.54
N THR A 153 16.36 -20.75 -33.75
CA THR A 153 16.84 -21.99 -34.38
C THR A 153 18.18 -22.47 -33.82
N LEU A 154 18.91 -21.60 -33.12
CA LEU A 154 20.20 -21.92 -32.48
C LEU A 154 20.03 -22.54 -31.08
N PRO A 155 21.01 -23.31 -30.58
CA PRO A 155 21.09 -23.73 -29.19
C PRO A 155 21.16 -22.54 -28.21
N GLN A 156 20.71 -22.72 -26.96
CA GLN A 156 20.62 -21.63 -25.98
C GLN A 156 21.95 -20.91 -25.72
N THR A 157 23.05 -21.65 -25.63
CA THR A 157 24.40 -21.08 -25.42
C THR A 157 24.81 -20.14 -26.55
N ASP A 158 24.42 -20.49 -27.77
CA ASP A 158 24.79 -19.75 -28.98
C ASP A 158 23.91 -18.50 -29.13
N ARG A 159 22.63 -18.60 -28.73
CA ARG A 159 21.71 -17.45 -28.65
C ARG A 159 22.24 -16.35 -27.75
N SER A 160 22.76 -16.71 -26.57
CA SER A 160 23.34 -15.75 -25.62
C SER A 160 24.52 -14.99 -26.21
N ALA A 161 25.32 -15.64 -27.05
CA ALA A 161 26.48 -15.04 -27.70
C ALA A 161 26.10 -14.14 -28.89
N SER A 162 24.97 -14.43 -29.54
CA SER A 162 24.51 -13.71 -30.74
C SER A 162 23.45 -12.64 -30.47
N SER A 163 22.88 -12.55 -29.26
CA SER A 163 21.75 -11.66 -28.93
C SER A 163 22.11 -10.17 -28.83
N GLY A 164 23.40 -9.82 -28.86
CA GLY A 164 23.86 -8.44 -28.75
C GLY A 164 23.61 -7.82 -27.37
N THR A 165 23.85 -6.50 -27.28
CA THR A 165 23.83 -5.74 -26.02
C THR A 165 22.44 -5.28 -25.58
N LEU A 166 21.43 -5.37 -26.45
CA LEU A 166 20.06 -4.96 -26.13
C LEU A 166 19.43 -5.80 -25.01
N ARG A 167 19.96 -7.01 -24.76
CA ARG A 167 19.50 -7.92 -23.70
C ARG A 167 19.41 -7.25 -22.32
N GLY A 168 20.45 -6.53 -21.91
CA GLY A 168 20.50 -5.93 -20.56
C GLY A 168 19.48 -4.80 -20.40
N VAL A 169 19.36 -3.92 -21.41
CA VAL A 169 18.45 -2.78 -21.35
C VAL A 169 16.97 -3.19 -21.39
N LEU A 170 16.62 -4.27 -22.09
CA LEU A 170 15.22 -4.71 -22.23
C LEU A 170 14.55 -5.01 -20.89
N TRP A 171 15.30 -5.56 -19.94
CA TRP A 171 14.78 -6.04 -18.65
C TRP A 171 15.42 -5.31 -17.45
N ALA A 172 16.24 -4.28 -17.70
CA ALA A 172 16.91 -3.47 -16.68
C ALA A 172 16.01 -3.09 -15.50
N GLY A 173 14.87 -2.46 -15.79
CA GLY A 173 13.92 -2.04 -14.74
C GLY A 173 13.31 -3.23 -13.98
N ALA A 174 13.14 -4.38 -14.63
CA ALA A 174 12.65 -5.57 -13.95
C ALA A 174 13.71 -6.18 -13.01
N HIS A 175 15.00 -6.17 -13.39
CA HIS A 175 16.08 -6.64 -12.51
C HIS A 175 16.19 -5.77 -11.25
N GLN A 176 16.07 -4.45 -11.42
CA GLN A 176 16.00 -3.50 -10.30
C GLN A 176 14.80 -3.81 -9.40
N GLN A 177 13.61 -3.98 -9.99
CA GLN A 177 12.37 -4.17 -9.25
C GLN A 177 12.37 -5.43 -8.40
N ILE A 178 12.96 -6.55 -8.87
CA ILE A 178 13.06 -7.77 -8.04
C ILE A 178 13.79 -7.49 -6.74
N TRP A 179 14.93 -6.83 -6.82
CA TRP A 179 15.74 -6.55 -5.63
C TRP A 179 15.07 -5.51 -4.73
N LYS A 180 14.47 -4.47 -5.32
CA LYS A 180 13.67 -3.46 -4.60
C LYS A 180 12.50 -4.10 -3.85
N ASP A 181 11.70 -4.92 -4.52
CA ASP A 181 10.55 -5.62 -3.91
C ASP A 181 11.00 -6.56 -2.80
N THR A 182 12.05 -7.35 -3.04
CA THR A 182 12.61 -8.28 -2.06
C THR A 182 13.10 -7.52 -0.82
N PHE A 183 13.79 -6.38 -1.01
CA PHE A 183 14.22 -5.50 0.07
C PHE A 183 13.05 -5.02 0.92
N TYR A 184 12.02 -4.41 0.34
CA TYR A 184 10.89 -3.91 1.11
C TYR A 184 10.09 -5.02 1.79
N GLN A 185 9.93 -6.18 1.13
CA GLN A 185 9.28 -7.35 1.73
C GLN A 185 10.02 -7.83 2.98
N LEU A 186 11.36 -7.79 3.00
CA LEU A 186 12.15 -8.10 4.19
C LEU A 186 11.91 -7.10 5.34
N LEU A 187 11.75 -5.81 5.03
CA LEU A 187 11.44 -4.79 6.04
C LEU A 187 10.03 -4.97 6.63
N TYR A 188 9.06 -5.35 5.80
CA TYR A 188 7.68 -5.57 6.24
C TYR A 188 7.50 -6.78 7.15
N VAL A 189 8.36 -7.79 7.05
CA VAL A 189 8.28 -8.99 7.92
C VAL A 189 9.13 -8.87 9.19
N ALA A 190 9.77 -7.71 9.42
CA ALA A 190 10.64 -7.53 10.57
C ALA A 190 9.84 -7.49 11.90
N PRO A 191 10.39 -8.07 13.00
CA PRO A 191 9.66 -8.24 14.27
C PRO A 191 9.22 -6.95 14.99
N ASP A 192 9.76 -5.77 14.62
CA ASP A 192 9.49 -4.47 15.27
C ASP A 192 8.03 -3.98 15.17
N TYR A 193 7.19 -4.64 14.35
CA TYR A 193 5.76 -4.33 14.20
C TYR A 193 4.97 -4.33 15.53
N THR A 194 5.50 -5.00 16.56
CA THR A 194 4.83 -5.12 17.88
C THR A 194 4.86 -3.86 18.74
N SER A 195 5.62 -2.83 18.37
CA SER A 195 5.70 -1.56 19.09
C SER A 195 4.78 -0.44 18.54
N GLY A 196 4.04 -0.70 17.46
CA GLY A 196 3.21 0.29 16.78
C GLY A 196 4.00 1.31 15.95
N VAL A 197 5.30 1.06 15.72
CA VAL A 197 6.14 1.81 14.80
C VAL A 197 6.34 0.94 13.56
N ASP A 198 6.09 1.48 12.37
CA ASP A 198 6.31 0.76 11.13
C ASP A 198 7.77 0.30 11.03
N SER A 199 8.00 -1.00 10.84
CA SER A 199 9.34 -1.59 10.83
C SER A 199 10.16 -1.17 9.60
N ALA A 200 9.53 -0.57 8.58
CA ALA A 200 10.23 0.14 7.53
C ALA A 200 11.01 1.37 8.03
N VAL A 201 10.69 1.91 9.21
CA VAL A 201 11.30 3.13 9.79
C VAL A 201 12.60 2.83 10.55
N SER A 202 12.83 1.59 10.98
CA SER A 202 14.02 1.24 11.79
C SER A 202 15.25 0.85 10.97
N TYR A 203 15.08 0.53 9.68
CA TYR A 203 16.19 0.26 8.78
C TYR A 203 16.78 1.56 8.22
N GLN A 204 18.10 1.71 8.32
CA GLN A 204 18.83 2.81 7.71
C GLN A 204 19.54 2.32 6.44
N PHE A 205 19.29 3.00 5.33
CA PHE A 205 20.00 2.74 4.08
C PHE A 205 21.52 2.88 4.26
N LEU A 206 22.26 1.93 3.70
CA LEU A 206 23.72 1.92 3.67
C LEU A 206 24.29 2.39 2.33
N PHE A 207 23.43 2.70 1.36
CA PHE A 207 23.81 3.23 0.06
C PHE A 207 24.58 4.55 0.19
N ASP A 208 25.78 4.58 -0.38
CA ASP A 208 26.68 5.73 -0.40
C ASP A 208 26.67 6.37 -1.79
N VAL A 209 26.06 7.56 -1.87
CA VAL A 209 25.90 8.32 -3.12
C VAL A 209 27.25 8.73 -3.72
N GLU A 210 28.23 9.13 -2.90
CA GLU A 210 29.54 9.56 -3.39
C GLU A 210 30.33 8.37 -3.94
N ALA A 211 30.26 7.23 -3.26
CA ALA A 211 30.86 5.99 -3.73
C ALA A 211 30.20 5.50 -5.03
N ALA A 212 28.87 5.56 -5.12
CA ALA A 212 28.12 5.18 -6.31
C ALA A 212 28.47 6.07 -7.51
N GLN A 213 28.53 7.39 -7.32
CA GLN A 213 28.96 8.32 -8.38
C GLN A 213 30.38 8.01 -8.85
N THR A 214 31.31 7.80 -7.92
CA THR A 214 32.71 7.50 -8.27
C THR A 214 32.84 6.20 -9.08
N GLN A 215 32.09 5.16 -8.71
CA GLN A 215 32.08 3.90 -9.44
C GLN A 215 31.50 4.08 -10.85
N LEU A 216 30.40 4.83 -10.96
CA LEU A 216 29.75 5.07 -12.24
C LEU A 216 30.64 5.90 -13.17
N ASP A 217 31.26 6.97 -12.67
CA ASP A 217 32.22 7.79 -13.43
C ASP A 217 33.39 6.94 -13.94
N SER A 218 33.92 6.05 -13.10
CA SER A 218 35.00 5.14 -13.51
C SER A 218 34.55 4.15 -14.57
N LEU A 219 33.29 3.73 -14.56
CA LEU A 219 32.77 2.74 -15.48
C LEU A 219 32.42 3.36 -16.84
N LEU A 220 31.86 4.58 -16.83
CA LEU A 220 31.51 5.33 -18.05
C LEU A 220 32.73 6.01 -18.72
N SER A 221 33.83 6.21 -18.00
CA SER A 221 35.08 6.75 -18.57
C SER A 221 36.02 5.67 -19.12
N ALA A 222 35.68 4.38 -18.95
CA ALA A 222 36.46 3.25 -19.43
C ALA A 222 36.17 2.85 -20.89
N ASP A 223 35.16 3.47 -21.51
CA ASP A 223 34.76 3.31 -22.93
C ASP A 223 35.36 4.42 -23.84
#